data_AF-W9JL99-F1
#
_entry.id   AF-W9JL99-F1
#
_cell.length_a   1.000
_cell.length_b   1.000
_cell.length_c   1.000
_cell.angle_alpha   90.00
_cell.angle_beta   90.00
_cell.angle_gamma   90.00
#
_symmetry.space_group_name_H-M   'P 1'
#
loop_
_entity.id
_entity.type
_entity.pdbx_description
1 polymer ?
#
loop_
_entity_poly.entity_id
_entity_poly.type
_entity_poly.pdbx_seq_one_letter_code
_entity_poly.pdbx_strand_id
1 'polypeptide(L)'
;MQSAETERHRLERHTTQSGLTCDAIIGLADGLTVPFALTAGLSSIGSSKLVILGGMAELFAGSISMGLGAYLATITDAHHFEVEEAHEQRQVTQTPHLEG
;
A
#
# COMPACT_ATOMS: atom_id res chain seq x y z
N MET A 1 31.48 6.72 12.63
CA MET A 1 30.50 7.14 11.61
C MET A 1 29.59 5.94 11.29
N GLN A 2 28.98 5.35 12.33
CA GLN A 2 28.35 4.02 12.30
C GLN A 2 27.09 4.02 13.19
N SER A 3 26.36 5.14 13.17
CA SER A 3 25.25 5.41 14.10
C SER A 3 23.95 5.80 13.38
N ALA A 4 23.92 5.75 12.04
CA ALA A 4 22.74 6.11 11.25
C ALA A 4 21.99 4.90 10.67
N GLU A 5 22.61 3.71 10.66
CA GLU A 5 22.02 2.50 10.07
C GLU A 5 21.19 1.68 11.08
N THR A 6 21.48 1.81 12.37
CA THR A 6 20.81 1.03 13.44
C THR A 6 19.44 1.61 13.85
N GLU A 7 19.11 2.86 13.48
CA GLU A 7 17.81 3.46 13.83
C GLU A 7 16.66 3.09 12.88
N ARG A 8 16.95 2.67 11.64
CA ARG A 8 15.87 2.34 10.68
C ARG A 8 15.19 1.00 10.96
N HIS A 9 15.86 0.11 11.67
CA HIS A 9 15.37 -1.24 11.97
C HIS A 9 14.47 -1.29 13.23
N ARG A 10 14.36 -0.20 14.00
CA ARG A 10 13.52 -0.16 15.22
C ARG A 10 12.11 0.38 14.98
N LEU A 11 11.75 0.67 13.73
CA LEU A 11 10.39 1.11 13.37
C LEU A 11 9.40 -0.05 13.20
N GLU A 12 9.82 -1.30 13.41
CA GLU A 12 8.99 -2.50 13.36
C GLU A 12 8.24 -2.74 14.68
N ARG A 13 7.67 -1.67 15.26
CA ARG A 13 6.70 -1.85 16.34
C ARG A 13 5.39 -2.32 15.73
N HIS A 14 5.24 -3.65 15.68
CA HIS A 14 3.99 -4.39 15.69
C HIS A 14 2.87 -3.58 16.34
N THR A 15 2.14 -2.87 15.51
CA THR A 15 0.88 -2.23 15.88
C THR A 15 0.07 -2.27 14.61
N THR A 16 -0.91 -3.17 14.54
CA THR A 16 -1.95 -3.17 13.49
C THR A 16 -2.56 -1.77 13.29
N GLN A 17 -2.49 -0.92 14.33
CA GLN A 17 -2.88 0.49 14.31
C GLN A 17 -1.99 1.40 13.45
N SER A 18 -0.71 1.06 13.21
CA SER A 18 0.20 1.83 12.34
C SER A 18 -0.09 1.59 10.86
N GLY A 19 -0.48 0.39 10.46
CA GLY A 19 -0.85 0.07 9.06
C GLY A 19 -2.03 0.92 8.58
N LEU A 20 -3.12 0.90 9.34
CA LEU A 20 -4.32 1.70 9.03
C LEU A 20 -4.04 3.22 8.97
N THR A 21 -3.16 3.72 9.85
CA THR A 21 -2.79 5.14 9.85
C THR A 21 -1.93 5.48 8.63
N CYS A 22 -0.99 4.61 8.25
CA CYS A 22 -0.15 4.79 7.06
C CYS A 22 -1.00 4.78 5.78
N ASP A 23 -1.87 3.78 5.62
CA ASP A 23 -2.75 3.65 4.46
C ASP A 23 -3.69 4.86 4.32
N ALA A 24 -4.18 5.40 5.44
CA ALA A 24 -4.98 6.61 5.46
C ALA A 24 -4.18 7.84 5.01
N ILE A 25 -2.92 7.99 5.44
CA ILE A 25 -2.05 9.10 5.02
C ILE A 25 -1.72 8.99 3.53
N ILE A 26 -1.38 7.80 3.04
CA ILE A 26 -1.09 7.55 1.62
C ILE A 26 -2.33 7.85 0.77
N GLY A 27 -3.50 7.33 1.16
CA GLY A 27 -4.75 7.59 0.45
C GLY A 27 -5.17 9.06 0.45
N LEU A 28 -4.96 9.79 1.56
CA LEU A 28 -5.20 11.23 1.61
C LEU A 28 -4.20 12.02 0.73
N ALA A 29 -2.93 11.64 0.75
CA ALA A 29 -1.90 12.28 -0.08
C ALA A 29 -2.22 12.13 -1.57
N ASP A 30 -2.59 10.92 -2.01
CA ASP A 30 -2.97 10.65 -3.40
C ASP A 30 -4.30 11.31 -3.77
N GLY A 31 -5.29 11.26 -2.86
CA GLY A 31 -6.60 11.89 -3.02
C GLY A 31 -6.55 13.42 -3.07
N LEU A 32 -5.47 14.05 -2.61
CA LEU A 32 -5.25 15.49 -2.79
C LEU A 32 -4.41 15.77 -4.04
N THR A 33 -3.35 15.00 -4.26
CA THR A 33 -2.36 15.30 -5.30
C THR A 33 -2.89 14.98 -6.69
N VAL A 34 -3.49 13.80 -6.89
CA VAL A 34 -3.94 13.36 -8.22
C VAL A 34 -5.12 14.19 -8.73
N PRO A 35 -6.19 14.41 -7.93
CA PRO A 35 -7.28 15.28 -8.37
C PRO A 35 -6.82 16.74 -8.54
N PHE A 36 -5.85 17.22 -7.75
CA PHE A 36 -5.29 18.56 -7.95
C PHE A 36 -4.57 18.68 -9.30
N ALA A 37 -3.67 17.73 -9.62
CA ALA A 37 -2.99 17.72 -10.90
C ALA A 37 -3.96 17.58 -12.09
N LEU A 38 -4.96 16.70 -11.96
CA LEU A 38 -5.99 16.48 -12.97
C LEU A 38 -6.83 17.74 -13.19
N THR A 39 -7.35 18.34 -12.11
CA THR A 39 -8.16 19.57 -12.21
C THR A 39 -7.37 20.76 -12.74
N ALA A 40 -6.08 20.89 -12.39
CA ALA A 40 -5.19 21.89 -12.96
C ALA A 40 -5.03 21.70 -14.48
N GLY A 41 -4.85 20.46 -14.95
CA GLY A 41 -4.79 20.14 -16.38
C GLY A 41 -6.10 20.46 -17.12
N LEU A 42 -7.24 20.02 -16.56
CA LEU A 42 -8.58 20.28 -17.12
C LEU A 42 -8.97 21.77 -17.09
N SER A 43 -8.39 22.57 -16.20
CA SER A 43 -8.68 24.01 -16.10
C SER A 43 -8.40 24.75 -17.42
N SER A 44 -7.41 24.28 -18.19
CA SER A 44 -7.07 24.83 -19.51
C SER A 44 -8.18 24.70 -20.57
N ILE A 45 -9.11 23.76 -20.39
CA ILE A 45 -10.22 23.48 -21.32
C ILE A 45 -11.37 24.50 -21.14
N GLY A 46 -11.33 25.33 -20.09
CA GLY A 46 -12.22 26.48 -19.92
C GLY A 46 -13.63 26.16 -19.40
N SER A 47 -13.92 24.91 -19.01
CA SER A 47 -15.22 24.50 -18.45
C SER A 47 -15.09 24.04 -17.01
N SER A 48 -15.53 24.88 -16.07
CA SER A 48 -15.52 24.56 -14.63
C SER A 48 -16.35 23.31 -14.30
N LYS A 49 -17.42 23.03 -15.05
CA LYS A 49 -18.21 21.81 -14.86
C LYS A 49 -17.41 20.55 -15.14
N LEU A 50 -16.58 20.55 -16.19
CA LEU A 50 -15.71 19.41 -16.52
C LEU A 50 -14.62 19.23 -15.47
N VAL A 51 -14.02 20.32 -14.99
CA VAL A 51 -13.01 20.27 -13.93
C VAL A 51 -13.58 19.63 -12.67
N ILE A 52 -14.74 20.09 -12.20
CA ILE A 52 -15.38 19.58 -10.98
C ILE A 52 -15.80 18.13 -11.14
N LEU A 53 -16.48 17.79 -12.25
CA LEU A 53 -16.96 16.43 -12.47
C LEU A 53 -15.80 15.45 -12.66
N GLY A 54 -14.74 15.86 -13.37
CA GLY A 54 -13.53 15.07 -13.57
C GLY A 54 -12.77 14.83 -12.27
N GLY A 55 -12.56 15.87 -11.45
CA GLY A 55 -11.91 15.75 -10.15
C GLY A 55 -12.68 14.84 -9.18
N MET A 56 -14.01 14.95 -9.14
CA MET A 56 -14.86 14.07 -8.33
C MET A 56 -14.85 12.63 -8.84
N ALA A 57 -14.93 12.43 -10.16
CA ALA A 57 -14.86 11.11 -10.76
C ALA A 57 -13.53 10.41 -10.44
N GLU A 58 -12.41 11.14 -10.54
CA GLU A 58 -11.09 10.65 -10.17
C GLU A 58 -11.00 10.28 -8.69
N LEU A 59 -11.55 11.12 -7.79
CA LEU A 59 -11.60 10.81 -6.36
C LEU A 59 -12.32 9.49 -6.08
N PHE A 60 -13.49 9.28 -6.67
CA PHE A 60 -14.25 8.03 -6.48
C PHE A 60 -13.54 6.83 -7.11
N ALA A 61 -13.02 6.98 -8.34
CA ALA A 61 -12.31 5.92 -9.02
C ALA A 61 -11.05 5.50 -8.24
N GLY A 62 -10.24 6.48 -7.80
CA GLY A 62 -9.03 6.26 -7.01
C GLY A 62 -9.31 5.62 -5.65
N SER A 63 -10.32 6.11 -4.92
CA SER A 63 -10.67 5.54 -3.61
C SER A 63 -11.22 4.12 -3.70
N ILE A 64 -12.02 3.79 -4.72
CA ILE A 64 -12.46 2.42 -4.99
C ILE A 64 -11.26 1.53 -5.37
N SER A 65 -10.40 2.01 -6.28
CA SER A 65 -9.22 1.26 -6.74
C SER A 65 -8.25 0.95 -5.60
N MET A 66 -7.93 1.93 -4.76
CA MET A 66 -7.09 1.75 -3.58
C MET A 66 -7.75 0.87 -2.53
N GLY A 67 -9.06 1.03 -2.28
CA GLY A 67 -9.78 0.22 -1.31
C GLY A 67 -9.79 -1.26 -1.69
N LEU A 68 -10.06 -1.57 -2.97
CA LEU A 68 -9.95 -2.93 -3.47
C LEU A 68 -8.50 -3.42 -3.49
N GLY A 69 -7.55 -2.56 -3.86
CA GLY A 69 -6.12 -2.88 -3.86
C GLY A 69 -5.61 -3.29 -2.48
N ALA A 70 -5.95 -2.51 -1.45
CA ALA A 70 -5.61 -2.82 -0.06
C ALA A 70 -6.28 -4.11 0.42
N TYR A 71 -7.56 -4.33 0.10
CA TYR A 71 -8.26 -5.56 0.45
C TYR A 71 -7.67 -6.81 -0.24
N LEU A 72 -7.32 -6.72 -1.53
CA LEU A 72 -6.67 -7.83 -2.23
C LEU A 72 -5.27 -8.08 -1.66
N ALA A 73 -4.51 -7.03 -1.36
CA ALA A 73 -3.18 -7.17 -0.78
C ALA A 73 -3.20 -7.94 0.53
N THR A 74 -4.16 -7.68 1.43
CA THR A 74 -4.25 -8.42 2.70
C THR A 74 -4.61 -9.89 2.50
N ILE A 75 -5.48 -10.21 1.53
CA ILE A 75 -5.80 -11.61 1.18
C ILE A 75 -4.59 -12.32 0.59
N THR A 76 -3.89 -11.67 -0.33
CA THR A 76 -2.71 -12.22 -0.98
C THR A 76 -1.60 -12.49 0.03
N ASP A 77 -1.37 -11.59 0.97
CA ASP A 77 -0.36 -11.73 2.03
C ASP A 77 -0.67 -12.93 2.95
N ALA A 78 -1.94 -13.11 3.33
CA ALA A 78 -2.39 -14.26 4.11
C ALA A 78 -2.17 -15.59 3.37
N HIS A 79 -2.52 -15.65 2.08
CA HIS A 79 -2.30 -16.84 1.27
C HIS A 79 -0.80 -17.11 1.03
N HIS A 80 0.01 -16.07 0.89
CA HIS A 80 1.46 -16.20 0.78
C HIS A 80 2.05 -16.87 2.01
N PHE A 81 1.66 -16.41 3.20
CA PHE A 81 2.12 -16.99 4.47
C PHE A 81 1.82 -18.49 4.57
N GLU A 82 0.61 -18.93 4.22
CA GLU A 82 0.23 -20.36 4.23
C GLU A 82 1.06 -21.20 3.25
N VAL A 83 1.32 -20.65 2.06
CA VAL A 83 2.13 -21.31 1.03
C VAL A 83 3.59 -21.40 1.47
N GLU A 84 4.16 -20.32 1.99
CA GLU A 84 5.52 -20.29 2.52
C GLU A 84 5.71 -21.31 3.65
N GLU A 85 4.76 -21.41 4.60
CA GLU A 85 4.83 -22.37 5.70
C GLU A 85 4.84 -23.82 5.19
N ALA A 86 3.96 -24.15 4.24
CA ALA A 86 3.93 -25.47 3.62
C ALA A 86 5.23 -25.78 2.85
N HIS A 87 5.89 -24.77 2.29
CA HIS A 87 7.18 -24.92 1.63
C HIS A 87 8.33 -25.12 2.63
N GLU A 88 8.37 -24.40 3.75
CA GLU A 88 9.36 -24.59 4.81
C GLU A 88 9.27 -25.97 5.45
N GLN A 89 8.07 -26.43 5.81
CA GLN A 89 7.86 -27.76 6.40
C GLN A 89 8.37 -28.90 5.50
N ARG A 90 8.21 -28.75 4.18
CA ARG A 90 8.74 -29.70 3.19
C ARG A 90 10.27 -29.64 3.10
N GLN A 91 10.88 -28.45 3.16
CA GLN A 91 12.33 -28.28 3.13
C GLN A 91 13.02 -28.86 4.36
N VAL A 92 12.46 -28.63 5.55
CA VAL A 92 12.96 -29.19 6.83
C VAL A 92 12.89 -30.72 6.81
N THR A 93 11.80 -31.29 6.27
CA THR A 93 11.64 -32.75 6.18
C THR A 93 12.58 -33.39 5.15
N GLN A 94 12.86 -32.71 4.03
CA GLN A 94 13.70 -33.25 2.95
C GLN A 94 15.21 -33.02 3.14
N THR A 95 15.62 -32.12 4.03
CA THR A 95 17.04 -31.75 4.20
C THR A 95 17.47 -31.75 5.67
N PRO A 96 17.56 -32.92 6.34
CA PRO A 96 17.87 -32.97 7.77
C PRO A 96 19.36 -32.73 8.12
N HIS A 97 20.21 -32.29 7.17
CA HIS A 97 21.67 -32.45 7.27
C HIS A 97 22.52 -31.16 7.31
N LEU A 98 21.97 -29.98 7.64
CA LEU A 98 22.76 -28.73 7.65
C LEU A 98 22.62 -27.83 8.88
N GLU A 99 22.05 -28.30 9.99
CA GLU A 99 22.11 -27.57 11.27
C GLU A 99 22.60 -28.51 12.38
N GLY A 100 23.92 -28.59 12.52
CA GLY A 100 24.64 -29.23 13.62
C GLY A 100 25.90 -28.44 13.93
#